data_AF-A0A1M6R570-F1
#
_entry.id   AF-A0A1M6R570-F1
#
_cell.length_a   1.000
_cell.length_b   1.000
_cell.length_c   1.000
_cell.angle_alpha   90.00
_cell.angle_beta   90.00
_cell.angle_gamma   90.00
#
_symmetry.space_group_name_H-M   'P 1'
#
loop_
_entity.id
_entity.type
_entity.pdbx_description
1 polymer ?
#
loop_
_entity_poly.entity_id
_entity_poly.type
_entity_poly.pdbx_seq_one_letter_code
_entity_poly.pdbx_strand_id
1 'polypeptide(L)'
;KDTKKADNEAQKVTAPPKEVVTGQISGIDIMDLEDAVKALWKEKIYAESGMGCTGPIVLVNEEKLSTATEILSKAGFVAKAGSDC
;
A
#
# COMPACT_ATOMS: atom_id res chain seq x y z
N LYS A 1 18.24 16.87 14.98
CA LYS A 1 18.53 17.27 13.58
C LYS A 1 17.72 16.37 12.66
N ASP A 2 16.43 16.70 12.59
CA ASP A 2 15.59 16.72 11.40
C ASP A 2 15.66 15.52 10.46
N THR A 3 14.73 14.61 10.74
CA THR A 3 14.06 13.63 9.88
C THR A 3 14.02 14.05 8.42
N LYS A 4 15.00 13.60 7.64
CA LYS A 4 15.01 13.68 6.18
C LYS A 4 14.04 12.63 5.62
N LYS A 5 12.74 12.95 5.64
CA LYS A 5 11.77 12.32 4.73
C LYS A 5 12.10 12.84 3.33
N ALA A 6 12.68 11.96 2.51
CA ALA A 6 12.81 12.19 1.09
C ALA A 6 11.40 12.17 0.50
N ASP A 7 10.91 13.37 0.27
CA ASP A 7 9.79 13.72 -0.57
C ASP A 7 10.12 13.28 -2.00
N ASN A 8 9.35 12.35 -2.55
CA ASN A 8 9.37 12.04 -3.97
C ASN A 8 8.19 12.78 -4.60
N GLU A 9 8.49 13.97 -5.09
CA GLU A 9 7.60 14.82 -5.86
C GLU A 9 7.21 14.13 -7.17
N ALA A 10 6.10 13.36 -7.15
CA ALA A 10 5.44 12.91 -8.37
C ALA A 10 3.93 12.88 -8.17
N GLN A 11 3.30 14.01 -8.50
CA GLN A 11 1.86 14.28 -8.54
C GLN A 11 1.21 14.46 -7.17
N LYS A 12 0.38 15.49 -7.03
CA LYS A 12 -0.36 15.89 -5.81
C LYS A 12 -1.25 14.75 -5.27
N VAL A 13 -0.64 13.77 -4.61
CA VAL A 13 -1.32 12.84 -3.75
C VAL A 13 -0.77 13.15 -2.37
N THR A 14 -1.38 14.13 -1.70
CA THR A 14 -1.03 14.50 -0.33
C THR A 14 -1.08 13.23 0.52
N ALA A 15 0.07 12.80 1.03
CA ALA A 15 0.15 11.66 1.92
C ALA A 15 -0.85 11.92 3.08
N PRO A 16 -1.87 11.07 3.25
CA PRO A 16 -2.82 11.21 4.36
C PRO A 16 -2.06 11.18 5.69
N PRO A 17 -2.64 11.71 6.79
CA PRO A 17 -1.98 11.74 8.09
C PRO A 17 -1.41 10.37 8.42
N LYS A 18 -0.12 10.33 8.80
CA LYS A 18 0.59 9.08 9.07
C LYS A 18 -0.17 8.33 10.16
N GLU A 19 -0.71 7.19 9.78
CA GLU A 19 -1.53 6.34 10.64
C GLU A 19 -0.72 5.11 11.06
N VAL A 20 -1.11 4.48 12.16
CA VAL A 20 -0.50 3.22 12.58
C VAL A 20 -0.87 2.13 11.59
N VAL A 21 0.11 1.70 10.81
CA VAL A 21 -0.05 0.62 9.84
C VAL A 21 0.11 -0.73 10.55
N THR A 22 -0.99 -1.25 11.07
CA THR A 22 -1.05 -2.56 11.73
C THR A 22 -1.48 -3.69 10.79
N GLY A 23 -2.17 -3.34 9.71
CA GLY A 23 -2.57 -4.24 8.64
C GLY A 23 -1.48 -4.36 7.57
N GLN A 24 -1.38 -5.56 6.99
CA GLN A 24 -0.45 -5.86 5.91
C GLN A 24 -1.19 -6.65 4.83
N ILE A 25 -1.12 -6.14 3.60
CA ILE A 25 -1.72 -6.72 2.41
C ILE A 25 -0.59 -7.34 1.59
N SER A 26 -0.54 -8.66 1.55
CA SER A 26 0.41 -9.42 0.75
C SER A 26 -0.18 -9.79 -0.61
N GLY A 27 0.70 -10.16 -1.55
CA GLY A 27 0.28 -10.60 -2.89
C GLY A 27 0.01 -9.43 -3.85
N ILE A 28 0.76 -8.35 -3.67
CA ILE A 28 0.79 -7.19 -4.57
C ILE A 28 2.06 -7.29 -5.39
N ASP A 29 1.97 -7.19 -6.71
CA ASP A 29 3.16 -7.24 -7.55
C ASP A 29 4.08 -6.04 -7.30
N ILE A 30 5.39 -6.27 -7.38
CA ILE A 30 6.36 -5.19 -7.11
C ILE A 30 6.28 -4.06 -8.13
N MET A 31 5.79 -4.38 -9.33
CA MET A 31 5.51 -3.40 -10.39
C MET A 31 4.28 -2.55 -10.06
N ASP A 32 3.29 -3.11 -9.36
CA ASP A 32 2.04 -2.46 -9.01
C ASP A 32 2.02 -1.88 -7.58
N LEU A 33 3.05 -2.15 -6.78
CA LEU A 33 3.18 -1.71 -5.38
C LEU A 33 3.01 -0.18 -5.25
N GLU A 34 3.63 0.58 -6.15
CA GLU A 34 3.51 2.03 -6.15
C GLU A 34 2.10 2.49 -6.53
N ASP A 35 1.47 1.84 -7.51
CA ASP A 35 0.11 2.16 -7.95
C ASP A 35 -0.93 1.79 -6.89
N ALA A 36 -0.74 0.67 -6.19
CA ALA A 36 -1.52 0.26 -5.05
C ALA A 36 -1.48 1.31 -3.93
N VAL A 37 -0.28 1.77 -3.56
CA VAL A 37 -0.10 2.82 -2.55
C VAL A 37 -0.76 4.13 -3.00
N LYS A 38 -0.56 4.54 -4.26
CA LYS A 38 -1.19 5.74 -4.83
C LYS A 38 -2.72 5.63 -4.88
N ALA A 39 -3.27 4.46 -5.18
CA ALA A 39 -4.71 4.21 -5.20
C ALA A 39 -5.33 4.34 -3.80
N LEU A 40 -4.64 3.85 -2.78
CA LEU A 40 -5.06 4.00 -1.38
C LEU A 40 -4.98 5.45 -0.91
N TRP A 41 -3.91 6.16 -1.27
CA TRP A 41 -3.78 7.58 -0.91
C TRP A 41 -4.86 8.45 -1.58
N LYS A 42 -5.32 8.12 -2.80
CA LYS A 42 -6.48 8.79 -3.45
C LYS A 42 -7.76 8.66 -2.63
N GLU A 43 -7.95 7.52 -1.97
CA GLU A 43 -9.07 7.25 -1.06
C GLU A 43 -8.81 7.76 0.37
N LYS A 44 -7.75 8.54 0.58
CA LYS A 44 -7.27 9.05 1.88
C LYS A 44 -6.91 7.95 2.88
N ILE A 45 -6.53 6.77 2.39
CA ILE A 45 -6.04 5.66 3.20
C ILE A 45 -4.51 5.73 3.22
N TYR A 46 -3.93 5.81 4.42
CA TYR A 46 -2.48 5.78 4.56
C TYR A 46 -1.96 4.36 4.30
N ALA A 47 -1.03 4.29 3.36
CA ALA A 47 -0.42 3.05 2.91
C ALA A 47 1.10 3.24 2.76
N GLU A 48 1.88 2.27 3.22
CA GLU A 48 3.32 2.19 3.00
C GLU A 48 3.66 0.92 2.23
N SER A 49 4.49 1.03 1.21
CA SER A 49 5.09 -0.14 0.56
C SER A 49 6.12 -0.80 1.50
N GLY A 50 6.04 -2.12 1.64
CA GLY A 50 6.98 -2.93 2.40
C GLY A 50 7.41 -4.17 1.62
N MET A 51 8.41 -4.85 2.16
CA MET A 51 8.86 -6.14 1.66
C MET A 51 8.80 -7.11 2.84
N GLY A 52 7.80 -7.98 2.83
CA GLY A 52 7.62 -9.02 3.83
C GLY A 52 8.53 -10.22 3.54
N CYS A 53 8.52 -11.18 4.45
CA CYS A 53 9.27 -12.44 4.31
C CYS A 53 8.92 -13.22 3.01
N THR A 54 7.73 -12.99 2.48
CA THR A 54 7.17 -13.69 1.30
C THR A 54 7.04 -12.77 0.08
N GLY A 55 7.68 -11.60 0.08
CA GLY A 55 7.69 -10.68 -1.07
C GLY A 55 7.04 -9.31 -0.80
N PRO A 56 6.73 -8.55 -1.86
CA PRO A 56 6.10 -7.22 -1.75
C PRO A 56 4.77 -7.24 -0.99
N ILE A 57 4.64 -6.32 -0.03
CA ILE A 57 3.43 -6.12 0.79
C ILE A 57 3.10 -4.63 0.90
N VAL A 58 1.85 -4.29 1.12
CA VAL A 58 1.43 -2.92 1.45
C VAL A 58 0.88 -2.88 2.87
N LEU A 59 1.45 -1.99 3.68
CA LEU A 59 1.10 -1.76 5.07
C LEU A 59 0.03 -0.66 5.14
N VAL A 60 -1.09 -0.95 5.80
CA VAL A 60 -2.23 -0.03 5.99
C VAL A 60 -2.75 -0.13 7.42
N ASN A 61 -3.61 0.78 7.88
CA ASN A 61 -4.30 0.57 9.16
C ASN A 61 -5.30 -0.58 9.04
N GLU A 62 -5.42 -1.42 10.08
CA GLU A 62 -6.39 -2.50 10.20
C GLU A 62 -7.84 -2.04 9.98
N GLU A 63 -8.21 -0.84 10.47
CA GLU A 63 -9.55 -0.25 10.26
C GLU A 63 -9.85 0.03 8.79
N LYS A 64 -8.80 0.30 8.00
CA LYS A 64 -8.88 0.54 6.56
C LYS A 64 -8.47 -0.68 5.73
N LEU A 65 -7.98 -1.75 6.35
CA LEU A 65 -7.47 -2.94 5.67
C LEU A 65 -8.56 -3.60 4.83
N SER A 66 -9.79 -3.70 5.35
CA SER A 66 -10.93 -4.24 4.59
C SER A 66 -11.21 -3.41 3.33
N THR A 67 -11.32 -2.08 3.48
CA THR A 67 -11.58 -1.17 2.35
C THR A 67 -10.41 -1.14 1.37
N ALA A 68 -9.18 -1.10 1.88
CA ALA A 68 -7.95 -1.13 1.09
C ALA A 68 -7.85 -2.41 0.28
N THR A 69 -8.09 -3.57 0.90
CA THR A 69 -8.10 -4.87 0.22
C THR A 69 -9.18 -4.91 -0.84
N GLU A 70 -10.38 -4.39 -0.59
CA GLU A 70 -11.43 -4.29 -1.61
C GLU A 70 -11.03 -3.39 -2.79
N ILE A 71 -10.46 -2.21 -2.51
CA ILE A 71 -10.00 -1.28 -3.56
C ILE A 71 -8.92 -1.94 -4.40
N LEU A 72 -7.91 -2.52 -3.75
CA LEU A 72 -6.80 -3.17 -4.43
C LEU A 72 -7.25 -4.44 -5.17
N SER A 73 -8.18 -5.21 -4.62
CA SER A 73 -8.76 -6.39 -5.29
C SER A 73 -9.61 -5.99 -6.50
N LYS A 74 -10.41 -4.92 -6.40
CA LYS A 74 -11.17 -4.36 -7.54
C LYS A 74 -10.25 -3.79 -8.62
N ALA A 75 -9.13 -3.21 -8.22
CA ALA A 75 -8.12 -2.72 -9.14
C ALA A 75 -7.24 -3.84 -9.74
N GLY A 76 -7.35 -5.08 -9.21
CA GLY A 76 -6.57 -6.23 -9.68
C GLY A 76 -5.16 -6.34 -9.10
N PHE A 77 -4.80 -5.49 -8.14
CA PHE A 77 -3.48 -5.48 -7.51
C PHE A 77 -3.29 -6.60 -6.48
N VAL A 78 -4.37 -7.07 -5.85
CA VAL A 78 -4.31 -8.23 -4.94
C VAL A 78 -4.66 -9.46 -5.75
N ALA A 79 -3.63 -10.18 -6.19
CA ALA A 79 -3.80 -11.49 -6.78
C ALA A 79 -4.29 -12.44 -5.68
N LYS A 80 -5.53 -12.90 -5.80
CA LYS A 80 -6.02 -14.05 -5.05
C LYS A 80 -5.09 -15.23 -5.36
N ALA A 81 -4.09 -15.46 -4.50
CA ALA A 81 -3.21 -16.62 -4.47
C ALA A 81 -2.96 -17.27 -5.85
N GLY A 82 -2.20 -16.61 -6.73
CA GLY A 82 -1.46 -17.29 -7.79
C GLY A 82 -0.11 -17.66 -7.19
N SER A 83 0.10 -18.86 -6.65
CA SER A 83 0.31 -20.10 -7.40
C SER A 83 1.56 -20.01 -8.29
N ASP A 84 2.73 -19.92 -7.68
CA ASP A 84 3.97 -20.40 -8.32
C ASP A 84 4.83 -21.11 -7.26
N CYS A 85 5.23 -22.33 -7.64
CA CYS A 85 5.75 -23.46 -6.87
C CYS A 85 6.88 -23.21 -5.86
#